data_AF-A0A1A6GD64-F1
#
_entry.id   AF-A0A1A6GD64-F1
#
_cell.length_a   1.000
_cell.length_b   1.000
_cell.length_c   1.000
_cell.angle_alpha   90.00
_cell.angle_beta   90.00
_cell.angle_gamma   90.00
#
_symmetry.space_group_name_H-M   'P 1'
#
loop_
_entity.id
_entity.type
_entity.pdbx_description
1 polymer ?
#
loop_
_entity_poly.entity_id
_entity_poly.type
_entity_poly.pdbx_seq_one_letter_code
_entity_poly.pdbx_strand_id
1 'polypeptide(L)'
;ALDWIQETGEYYLSTHTSTGETTEETQELLKEYGEFRVPAKQTKEKVKLLIQLADSFVEKGHIHATEIRKWVTTVDKHYRDFSLRMGKYRYSLEKALGVNTE
;
A
#
# COMPACT_ATOMS: atom_id res chain seq x y z
N ALA A 1 -0.99 -11.78 0.66
CA ALA A 1 -0.33 -10.45 0.58
C ALA A 1 -0.96 -9.64 -0.54
N LEU A 2 -1.08 -10.23 -1.73
CA LEU A 2 -1.89 -9.67 -2.82
C LEU A 2 -3.34 -9.45 -2.39
N ASP A 3 -3.96 -10.43 -1.72
CA ASP A 3 -5.36 -10.36 -1.27
C ASP A 3 -5.60 -9.18 -0.34
N TRP A 4 -4.68 -8.93 0.59
CA TRP A 4 -4.79 -7.79 1.49
C TRP A 4 -4.74 -6.45 0.73
N ILE A 5 -3.85 -6.32 -0.26
CA ILE A 5 -3.77 -5.10 -1.09
C ILE A 5 -5.07 -4.96 -1.90
N GLN A 6 -5.52 -6.04 -2.55
CA GLN A 6 -6.67 -6.04 -3.46
C GLN A 6 -8.02 -5.88 -2.76
N GLU A 7 -8.19 -6.46 -1.57
CA GLU A 7 -9.47 -6.43 -0.87
C GLU A 7 -9.49 -5.32 0.17
N THR A 8 -8.51 -5.27 1.07
CA THR A 8 -8.49 -4.28 2.16
C THR A 8 -7.96 -2.92 1.69
N GLY A 9 -6.85 -2.92 0.93
CA GLY A 9 -6.22 -1.70 0.43
C GLY A 9 -7.09 -0.95 -0.58
N GLU A 10 -7.58 -1.65 -1.61
CA GLU A 10 -8.46 -1.05 -2.62
C GLU A 10 -9.79 -0.59 -2.02
N TYR A 11 -10.39 -1.38 -1.13
CA TYR A 11 -11.65 -0.99 -0.48
C TYR A 11 -11.47 0.31 0.31
N TYR A 12 -10.40 0.41 1.11
CA TYR A 12 -10.10 1.63 1.86
C TYR A 12 -9.99 2.86 0.93
N LEU A 13 -9.24 2.75 -0.16
CA LEU A 13 -9.10 3.85 -1.14
C LEU A 13 -10.39 4.16 -1.89
N SER A 14 -11.29 3.17 -2.06
CA SER A 14 -12.59 3.39 -2.72
C SER A 14 -13.56 4.20 -1.86
N THR A 15 -13.47 4.05 -0.53
CA THR A 15 -14.32 4.77 0.42
C THR A 15 -13.72 6.10 0.87
N HIS A 16 -12.40 6.24 0.83
CA HIS A 16 -11.66 7.43 1.27
C HIS A 16 -11.20 8.29 0.10
N THR A 17 -12.17 8.90 -0.59
CA THR A 17 -11.94 9.74 -1.78
C THR A 17 -12.11 11.24 -1.54
N SER A 18 -12.68 11.62 -0.39
CA SER A 18 -12.91 13.00 0.03
C SER A 18 -12.03 13.38 1.22
N THR A 19 -11.79 14.67 1.41
CA THR A 19 -11.07 15.20 2.57
C THR A 19 -11.98 15.51 3.77
N GLY A 20 -13.28 15.25 3.67
CA GLY A 20 -14.28 15.73 4.64
C GLY A 20 -14.75 17.15 4.32
N GLU A 21 -15.80 17.61 4.99
CA GLU A 21 -16.40 18.95 4.79
C GLU A 21 -15.88 19.96 5.82
N THR A 22 -15.37 19.48 6.95
CA THR A 22 -14.83 20.28 8.05
C THR A 22 -13.37 19.96 8.36
N THR A 23 -12.70 20.88 9.04
CA THR A 23 -11.33 20.68 9.52
C THR A 23 -11.24 19.50 10.48
N GLU A 24 -12.23 19.35 11.37
CA GLU A 24 -12.31 18.27 12.34
C GLU A 24 -12.41 16.90 11.64
N GLU A 25 -13.30 16.76 10.65
CA GLU A 25 -13.42 15.53 9.85
C GLU A 25 -12.13 15.23 9.09
N THR A 26 -11.47 16.26 8.52
CA THR A 26 -10.19 16.10 7.82
C THR A 26 -9.10 15.58 8.78
N GLN A 27 -9.09 16.03 10.03
CA GLN A 27 -8.16 15.55 11.05
C GLN A 27 -8.43 14.10 11.46
N GLU A 28 -9.70 13.72 11.61
CA GLU A 28 -10.10 12.33 11.89
C GLU A 28 -9.67 11.41 10.75
N LEU A 29 -9.93 11.79 9.49
CA LEU A 29 -9.50 11.04 8.32
C LEU A 29 -7.97 10.89 8.24
N LEU A 30 -7.21 11.91 8.66
CA LEU A 30 -5.75 11.82 8.72
C LEU A 30 -5.26 10.90 9.84
N LYS A 31 -5.96 10.85 10.97
CA LYS A 31 -5.69 9.90 12.05
C LYS A 31 -5.98 8.46 11.59
N GLU A 32 -7.14 8.23 10.98
CA GLU A 32 -7.52 6.92 10.41
C GLU A 32 -6.52 6.47 9.35
N TYR A 33 -6.07 7.38 8.49
CA TYR A 33 -4.98 7.12 7.54
C TYR A 33 -3.71 6.65 8.26
N GLY A 34 -3.33 7.30 9.37
CA GLY A 34 -2.20 6.92 10.21
C GLY A 34 -2.30 5.49 10.76
N GLU A 35 -3.49 5.13 11.26
CA GLU A 35 -3.80 3.79 11.77
C GLU A 35 -3.77 2.75 10.64
N PHE A 36 -4.37 3.07 9.49
CA PHE A 36 -4.41 2.19 8.32
C PHE A 36 -3.03 1.93 7.69
N ARG A 37 -2.07 2.83 7.88
CA ARG A 37 -0.68 2.60 7.41
C ARG A 37 0.03 1.48 8.17
N VAL A 38 -0.36 1.15 9.39
CA VAL A 38 0.29 0.10 10.19
C VAL A 38 0.19 -1.27 9.49
N PRO A 39 -1.01 -1.78 9.16
CA PRO A 39 -1.13 -3.04 8.42
C PRO A 39 -0.55 -2.95 7.01
N ALA A 40 -0.64 -1.80 6.33
CA ALA A 40 -0.01 -1.61 5.01
C ALA A 40 1.52 -1.81 5.04
N LYS A 41 2.19 -1.27 6.06
CA LYS A 41 3.63 -1.47 6.28
C LYS A 41 3.98 -2.93 6.54
N GLN A 42 3.18 -3.62 7.36
CA GLN A 42 3.40 -5.05 7.63
C GLN A 42 3.26 -5.90 6.35
N THR A 43 2.27 -5.58 5.51
CA THR A 43 2.11 -6.21 4.19
C THR A 43 3.33 -5.96 3.31
N LYS A 44 3.89 -4.74 3.29
CA LYS A 44 5.14 -4.44 2.56
C LYS A 44 6.31 -5.33 2.96
N GLU A 45 6.53 -5.49 4.26
CA GLU A 45 7.64 -6.33 4.75
C GLU A 45 7.42 -7.81 4.37
N LYS A 46 6.17 -8.29 4.44
CA LYS A 46 5.84 -9.64 3.92
C LYS A 46 6.12 -9.77 2.43
N VAL A 47 5.80 -8.75 1.62
CA VAL A 47 6.12 -8.75 0.18
C VAL A 47 7.64 -8.86 -0.03
N LYS A 48 8.43 -8.04 0.66
CA LYS A 48 9.91 -8.09 0.55
C LYS A 48 10.48 -9.47 0.87
N LEU A 49 9.98 -10.13 1.91
CA LEU A 49 10.42 -11.50 2.26
C LEU A 49 10.09 -12.49 1.14
N LEU A 50 8.96 -12.32 0.46
CA LEU A 50 8.57 -13.17 -0.67
C LEU A 50 9.43 -12.89 -1.91
N ILE A 51 9.87 -11.65 -2.13
CA ILE A 51 10.87 -11.31 -3.15
C ILE A 51 12.18 -12.04 -2.86
N GLN A 52 12.70 -11.91 -1.64
CA GLN A 52 13.94 -12.58 -1.23
C GLN A 52 13.87 -14.10 -1.37
N LEU A 53 12.72 -14.69 -1.00
CA LEU A 53 12.49 -16.12 -1.17
C LEU A 53 12.50 -16.52 -2.65
N ALA A 54 11.86 -15.72 -3.52
CA ALA A 54 11.87 -15.94 -4.97
C ALA A 54 13.28 -15.92 -5.54
N ASP A 55 14.09 -14.93 -5.16
CA ASP A 55 15.47 -14.80 -5.58
C ASP A 55 16.30 -16.00 -5.13
N SER A 56 16.13 -16.47 -3.89
CA SER A 56 16.84 -17.66 -3.39
C SER A 56 16.49 -18.96 -4.13
N PHE A 57 15.26 -19.08 -4.65
CA PHE A 57 14.86 -20.25 -5.44
C PHE A 57 15.41 -20.21 -6.87
N VAL A 58 15.57 -19.00 -7.43
CA VAL A 58 16.25 -18.79 -8.72
C VAL A 58 17.70 -19.24 -8.62
N GLU A 59 18.42 -18.78 -7.59
CA GLU A 59 19.83 -19.12 -7.38
C GLU A 59 20.07 -20.62 -7.25
N LYS A 60 19.11 -21.33 -6.65
CA LYS A 60 19.16 -22.79 -6.45
C LYS A 60 18.67 -23.61 -7.66
N GLY A 61 18.27 -22.96 -8.75
CA GLY A 61 17.85 -23.65 -9.99
C GLY A 61 16.51 -24.37 -9.88
N HIS A 62 15.61 -23.95 -8.97
CA HIS A 62 14.30 -24.59 -8.84
C HIS A 62 13.39 -24.27 -10.04
N ILE A 63 12.75 -25.31 -10.58
CA ILE A 63 11.79 -25.22 -11.70
C ILE A 63 10.63 -24.23 -11.48
N HIS A 64 10.31 -23.90 -10.22
CA HIS A 64 9.23 -22.97 -9.85
C HIS A 64 9.66 -21.50 -9.79
N ALA A 65 10.95 -21.20 -9.92
CA ALA A 65 11.48 -19.84 -9.84
C ALA A 65 10.78 -18.85 -10.79
N THR A 66 10.39 -19.29 -11.98
CA THR A 66 9.69 -18.46 -12.97
C THR A 66 8.30 -18.03 -12.50
N GLU A 67 7.53 -18.95 -11.91
CA GLU A 67 6.17 -18.65 -11.44
C GLU A 67 6.20 -17.76 -10.20
N ILE A 68 7.15 -18.01 -9.29
CA ILE A 68 7.33 -17.16 -8.10
C ILE A 68 7.75 -15.75 -8.52
N ARG A 69 8.62 -15.59 -9.53
CA ARG A 69 9.00 -14.28 -10.07
C ARG A 69 7.82 -13.53 -10.67
N LYS A 70 6.94 -14.19 -11.43
CA LYS A 70 5.71 -13.59 -11.96
C LYS A 70 4.79 -13.13 -10.83
N TRP A 71 4.64 -13.96 -9.80
CA TRP A 71 3.84 -13.63 -8.63
C TRP A 71 4.41 -12.41 -7.89
N VAL A 72 5.71 -12.39 -7.60
CA VAL A 72 6.41 -11.25 -6.98
C VAL A 72 6.24 -9.97 -7.79
N THR A 73 6.42 -10.05 -9.11
CA THR A 73 6.25 -8.89 -10.01
C THR A 73 4.84 -8.34 -9.94
N THR A 74 3.84 -9.22 -9.89
CA THR A 74 2.43 -8.83 -9.77
C THR A 74 2.17 -8.12 -8.44
N VAL A 75 2.68 -8.67 -7.34
CA VAL A 75 2.51 -8.11 -6.00
C VAL A 75 3.21 -6.76 -5.86
N ASP A 76 4.44 -6.63 -6.38
CA ASP A 76 5.18 -5.36 -6.38
C ASP A 76 4.43 -4.28 -7.16
N LYS A 77 3.92 -4.61 -8.36
CA LYS A 77 3.12 -3.68 -9.17
C LYS A 77 1.90 -3.17 -8.41
N HIS A 78 1.10 -4.05 -7.81
CA HIS A 78 -0.08 -3.66 -7.04
C HIS A 78 0.30 -2.83 -5.82
N TYR A 79 1.38 -3.20 -5.12
CA TYR A 79 1.84 -2.47 -3.94
C TYR A 79 2.32 -1.04 -4.29
N ARG A 80 3.05 -0.87 -5.40
CA ARG A 80 3.51 0.45 -5.87
C ARG A 80 2.34 1.35 -6.23
N ASP A 81 1.37 0.82 -6.96
CA ASP A 81 0.18 1.57 -7.37
C ASP A 81 -0.68 1.98 -6.16
N PHE A 82 -0.97 1.03 -5.25
CA PHE A 82 -1.64 1.30 -3.98
C PHE A 82 -0.90 2.37 -3.15
N SER A 83 0.42 2.26 -3.03
CA SER A 83 1.24 3.21 -2.27
C SER A 83 1.19 4.62 -2.85
N LEU A 84 1.19 4.74 -4.19
CA LEU A 84 1.08 6.04 -4.86
C LEU A 84 -0.26 6.70 -4.55
N ARG A 85 -1.36 5.93 -4.62
CA ARG A 85 -2.71 6.44 -4.33
C ARG A 85 -2.88 6.82 -2.85
N MET A 86 -2.34 6.02 -1.94
CA MET A 86 -2.25 6.37 -0.51
C MET A 86 -1.46 7.66 -0.26
N GLY A 87 -0.40 7.90 -1.02
CA GLY A 87 0.37 9.15 -0.95
C GLY A 87 -0.45 10.36 -1.41
N LYS A 88 -1.17 10.23 -2.53
CA LYS A 88 -2.07 11.29 -3.03
C LYS A 88 -3.19 11.62 -2.04
N TYR A 89 -3.82 10.59 -1.46
CA TYR A 89 -4.88 10.80 -0.48
C TYR A 89 -4.38 11.56 0.75
N ARG A 90 -3.23 11.15 1.31
CA ARG A 90 -2.58 11.89 2.40
C ARG A 90 -2.32 13.34 2.05
N TYR A 91 -1.74 13.58 0.87
CA TYR A 91 -1.44 14.94 0.42
C TYR A 91 -2.72 15.79 0.33
N SER A 92 -3.84 15.23 -0.16
CA SER A 92 -5.12 15.94 -0.17
C SER A 92 -5.60 16.31 1.23
N LEU A 93 -5.50 15.39 2.20
CA LEU A 93 -5.85 15.66 3.60
C LEU A 93 -4.96 16.75 4.22
N GLU A 94 -3.64 16.65 4.06
CA GLU A 94 -2.69 17.64 4.58
C GLU A 94 -2.94 19.03 3.95
N LYS A 95 -3.19 19.07 2.65
CA LYS A 95 -3.54 20.31 1.93
C LYS A 95 -4.85 20.92 2.43
N ALA A 96 -5.88 20.12 2.70
CA ALA A 96 -7.15 20.60 3.24
C ALA A 96 -6.99 21.19 4.65
N LEU A 97 -6.02 20.69 5.44
CA LEU A 97 -5.65 21.24 6.75
C LEU A 97 -4.71 22.46 6.67
N GLY A 98 -4.32 22.90 5.46
CA GLY A 98 -3.34 23.97 5.28
C GLY A 98 -1.90 23.57 5.65
N VAL A 99 -1.63 22.28 5.82
CA VAL A 99 -0.29 21.73 6.06
C VAL A 99 0.35 21.48 4.69
N ASN A 100 1.23 22.39 4.26
CA ASN A 100 2.09 22.12 3.11
C ASN A 100 3.33 21.36 3.58
N THR A 101 3.32 20.05 3.37
CA THR A 101 4.53 19.22 3.45
C THR A 101 5.17 19.20 2.06
N GLU A 102 6.04 20.18 1.78
CA GLU A 102 7.00 20.13 0.65
C GLU A 102 8.03 19.02 0.83
#